data_AF-A0A5B0C254-F1
#
_entry.id   AF-A0A5B0C254-F1
#
_cell.length_a   1.000
_cell.length_b   1.000
_cell.length_c   1.000
_cell.angle_alpha   90.00
_cell.angle_beta   90.00
_cell.angle_gamma   90.00
#
_symmetry.space_group_name_H-M   'P 1'
#
loop_
_entity.id
_entity.type
_entity.pdbx_description
1 polymer ?
#
loop_
_entity_poly.entity_id
_entity_poly.type
_entity_poly.pdbx_seq_one_letter_code
_entity_poly.pdbx_strand_id
1 'polypeptide(L)'
;MRLKPFPLLFCLLFIPGLGSAAEKTVYGLNEYAKLAGIDLEVAAKLDTGAKTASLSARDIKRFKRNGESWVRFYLAIDTAHSHPIERPLARVSKIKRRAGDYDPDEDKNYTARPVIALDICMGTALRSIEVNLTDRSAFQYPLLIGSEALKRFDALVDPSLKYAAGKPACATDAHTAE
;
A
#
# COMPACT_ATOMS: atom_id res chain seq x y z
N MET A 1 48.72 5.96 -65.04
CA MET A 1 47.36 5.67 -64.51
C MET A 1 47.33 6.05 -63.04
N ARG A 2 46.43 6.96 -62.62
CA ARG A 2 46.37 7.55 -61.28
C ARG A 2 45.68 6.60 -60.29
N LEU A 3 46.33 6.31 -59.16
CA LEU A 3 45.72 5.72 -57.96
C LEU A 3 44.79 6.76 -57.30
N LYS A 4 43.57 6.37 -56.96
CA LYS A 4 42.65 7.18 -56.13
C LYS A 4 42.66 6.66 -54.70
N PRO A 5 42.86 7.50 -53.67
CA PRO A 5 42.62 7.12 -52.28
C PRO A 5 41.12 7.21 -52.00
N PHE A 6 40.52 6.12 -51.54
CA PHE A 6 39.14 6.08 -51.05
C PHE A 6 39.16 6.43 -49.56
N PRO A 7 38.49 7.50 -49.09
CA PRO A 7 38.46 7.81 -47.68
C PRO A 7 37.56 6.79 -46.98
N LEU A 8 38.14 6.05 -46.04
CA LEU A 8 37.42 5.18 -45.13
C LEU A 8 36.55 6.06 -44.22
N LEU A 9 35.27 6.22 -44.58
CA LEU A 9 34.28 6.89 -43.73
C LEU A 9 33.97 5.96 -42.54
N PHE A 10 34.76 6.07 -41.48
CA PHE A 10 34.47 5.41 -40.21
C PHE A 10 33.32 6.17 -39.53
N CYS A 11 32.09 5.85 -39.91
CA CYS A 11 30.91 6.26 -39.17
C CYS A 11 30.96 5.57 -37.80
N LEU A 12 31.42 6.29 -36.78
CA LEU A 12 31.14 6.00 -35.38
C LEU A 12 29.61 6.06 -35.19
N LEU A 13 28.96 4.92 -35.37
CA LEU A 13 27.61 4.68 -34.87
C LEU A 13 27.70 4.74 -33.35
N PHE A 14 27.43 5.91 -32.78
CA PHE A 14 27.01 6.02 -31.39
C PHE A 14 25.72 5.20 -31.26
N ILE A 15 25.85 3.94 -30.84
CA ILE A 15 24.72 3.17 -30.35
C ILE A 15 24.30 3.89 -29.07
N PRO A 16 23.13 4.56 -29.02
CA PRO A 16 22.65 5.08 -27.75
C PRO A 16 22.51 3.87 -26.84
N GLY A 17 23.27 3.85 -25.74
CA GLY A 17 23.11 2.83 -24.73
C GLY A 17 21.63 2.83 -24.34
N LEU A 18 20.94 1.72 -24.61
CA LEU A 18 19.60 1.47 -24.11
C LEU A 18 19.70 1.43 -22.58
N GLY A 19 19.58 2.61 -21.97
CA GLY A 19 19.35 2.72 -20.55
C GLY A 19 18.02 2.02 -20.27
N SER A 20 18.07 0.86 -19.64
CA SER A 20 16.87 0.25 -19.06
C SER A 20 16.43 1.17 -17.93
N ALA A 21 15.47 2.06 -18.23
CA ALA A 21 14.72 2.73 -17.18
C ALA A 21 13.88 1.64 -16.51
N ALA A 22 14.05 1.46 -15.20
CA ALA A 22 13.17 0.58 -14.44
C ALA A 22 11.73 1.07 -14.60
N GLU A 23 10.93 0.29 -15.34
CA GLU A 23 9.56 0.64 -15.66
C GLU A 23 8.72 0.51 -14.38
N LYS A 24 8.17 1.64 -13.92
CA LYS A 24 7.27 1.66 -12.77
C LYS A 24 5.89 1.18 -13.19
N THR A 25 5.19 0.52 -12.27
CA THR A 25 3.80 0.10 -12.52
C THR A 25 2.87 1.30 -12.40
N VAL A 26 2.04 1.54 -13.41
CA VAL A 26 1.02 2.58 -13.38
C VAL A 26 -0.26 2.03 -12.76
N TYR A 27 -0.69 2.65 -11.67
CA TYR A 27 -1.95 2.40 -10.98
C TYR A 27 -2.88 3.60 -11.13
N GLY A 28 -4.19 3.37 -11.04
CA GLY A 28 -5.18 4.42 -10.94
C GLY A 28 -5.23 5.09 -9.57
N LEU A 29 -6.05 6.13 -9.43
CA LEU A 29 -6.29 6.79 -8.14
C LEU A 29 -6.88 5.84 -7.10
N ASN A 30 -7.64 4.86 -7.57
CA ASN A 30 -8.25 3.82 -6.75
C ASN A 30 -8.00 2.47 -7.39
N GLU A 31 -7.76 1.45 -6.57
CA GLU A 31 -7.43 0.10 -7.00
C GLU A 31 -8.17 -0.94 -6.16
N TYR A 32 -8.34 -2.14 -6.71
CA TYR A 32 -8.75 -3.29 -5.92
C TYR A 32 -7.52 -3.84 -5.19
N ALA A 33 -7.68 -4.10 -3.88
CA ALA A 33 -6.63 -4.63 -3.05
C ALA A 33 -7.16 -5.83 -2.25
N LYS A 34 -6.45 -6.95 -2.28
CA LYS A 34 -6.73 -8.10 -1.43
C LYS A 34 -5.83 -8.07 -0.20
N LEU A 35 -6.44 -8.15 0.98
CA LEU A 35 -5.78 -8.25 2.28
C LEU A 35 -5.37 -9.71 2.53
N ALA A 36 -4.11 -10.06 2.26
CA ALA A 36 -3.64 -11.42 2.45
C ALA A 36 -3.69 -11.83 3.94
N GLY A 37 -4.11 -13.08 4.18
CA GLY A 37 -4.36 -13.62 5.52
C GLY A 37 -5.65 -13.16 6.20
N ILE A 38 -6.40 -12.22 5.60
CA ILE A 38 -7.79 -11.88 5.97
C ILE A 38 -8.76 -12.39 4.87
N ASP A 39 -8.23 -12.65 3.66
CA ASP A 39 -8.94 -13.16 2.49
C ASP A 39 -10.11 -12.28 2.06
N LEU A 40 -9.87 -10.97 2.07
CA LEU A 40 -10.87 -9.96 1.72
C LEU A 40 -10.34 -9.02 0.63
N GLU A 41 -11.17 -8.78 -0.39
CA GLU A 41 -10.95 -7.74 -1.39
C GLU A 41 -11.64 -6.44 -0.95
N VAL A 42 -10.91 -5.33 -1.01
CA VAL A 42 -11.41 -4.00 -0.68
C VAL A 42 -10.99 -2.99 -1.75
N ALA A 43 -11.80 -1.94 -1.93
CA ALA A 43 -11.38 -0.78 -2.69
C ALA A 43 -10.35 0.04 -1.88
N ALA A 44 -9.26 0.41 -2.52
CA ALA A 44 -8.20 1.19 -1.93
C ALA A 44 -8.04 2.52 -2.66
N LYS A 45 -7.84 3.61 -1.91
CA LYS A 45 -7.40 4.89 -2.45
C LYS A 45 -5.87 4.99 -2.38
N LEU A 46 -5.22 5.28 -3.49
CA LEU A 46 -3.78 5.55 -3.55
C LEU A 46 -3.55 7.05 -3.32
N ASP A 47 -2.91 7.40 -2.20
CA ASP A 47 -2.78 8.78 -1.74
C ASP A 47 -1.30 9.13 -1.54
N THR A 48 -0.71 9.77 -2.56
CA THR A 48 0.69 10.23 -2.54
C THR A 48 0.92 11.32 -1.49
N GLY A 49 -0.12 12.02 -1.03
CA GLY A 49 -0.05 13.07 -0.02
C GLY A 49 -0.04 12.54 1.42
N ALA A 50 -0.36 11.27 1.63
CA ALA A 50 -0.26 10.62 2.93
C ALA A 50 1.04 9.82 3.04
N LYS A 51 1.76 9.92 4.16
CA LYS A 51 2.99 9.11 4.37
C LYS A 51 2.66 7.63 4.62
N THR A 52 1.72 7.38 5.52
CA THR A 52 1.40 6.04 6.04
C THR A 52 0.08 5.52 5.48
N ALA A 53 -0.05 4.21 5.32
CA ALA A 53 -1.32 3.57 4.99
C ALA A 53 -2.29 3.56 6.20
N SER A 54 -3.58 3.41 5.93
CA SER A 54 -4.60 3.22 6.96
C SER A 54 -5.72 2.29 6.50
N LEU A 55 -6.21 1.45 7.41
CA LEU A 55 -7.32 0.53 7.20
C LEU A 55 -8.45 0.87 8.16
N SER A 56 -9.66 0.96 7.61
CA SER A 56 -10.89 1.24 8.35
C SER A 56 -11.24 0.07 9.26
N ALA A 57 -11.23 0.30 10.56
CA ALA A 57 -11.46 -0.71 11.59
C ALA A 57 -12.20 -0.12 12.79
N ARG A 58 -13.04 -0.95 13.43
CA ARG A 58 -13.84 -0.63 14.62
C ARG A 58 -13.55 -1.60 15.77
N ASP A 59 -13.98 -1.23 16.97
CA ASP A 59 -13.78 -1.97 18.23
C ASP A 59 -12.31 -2.39 18.44
N ILE A 60 -11.37 -1.48 18.16
CA ILE A 60 -9.94 -1.74 18.20
C ILE A 60 -9.48 -1.88 19.66
N LYS A 61 -9.12 -3.10 20.06
CA LYS A 61 -8.70 -3.43 21.43
C LYS A 61 -7.31 -4.04 21.44
N ARG A 62 -6.39 -3.45 22.19
CA ARG A 62 -5.04 -4.00 22.42
C ARG A 62 -5.09 -5.00 23.57
N PHE A 63 -4.35 -6.09 23.45
CA PHE A 63 -4.24 -7.10 24.51
C PHE A 63 -2.85 -7.75 24.50
N LYS A 64 -2.58 -8.58 25.51
CA LYS A 64 -1.36 -9.39 25.60
C LYS A 64 -1.69 -10.86 25.37
N ARG A 65 -0.90 -11.54 24.53
CA ARG A 65 -0.94 -12.98 24.32
C ARG A 65 0.48 -13.51 24.43
N ASN A 66 0.73 -14.43 25.37
CA ASN A 66 2.05 -15.01 25.61
C ASN A 66 3.16 -13.95 25.80
N GLY A 67 2.85 -12.82 26.46
CA GLY A 67 3.79 -11.71 26.67
C GLY A 67 3.88 -10.70 25.50
N GLU A 68 3.44 -11.08 24.31
CA GLU A 68 3.48 -10.23 23.11
C GLU A 68 2.28 -9.27 23.04
N SER A 69 2.48 -8.12 22.40
CA SER A 69 1.42 -7.14 22.16
C SER A 69 0.61 -7.51 20.92
N TRP A 70 -0.71 -7.58 21.07
CA TRP A 70 -1.65 -7.91 20.01
C TRP A 70 -2.75 -6.86 19.92
N VAL A 71 -3.42 -6.81 18.78
CA VAL A 71 -4.62 -5.99 18.57
C VAL A 71 -5.73 -6.84 17.96
N ARG A 72 -6.94 -6.67 18.50
CA ARG A 72 -8.19 -7.22 18.00
C ARG A 72 -9.03 -6.10 17.43
N PHE A 73 -9.64 -6.29 16.26
CA PHE A 73 -10.50 -5.29 15.62
C PHE A 73 -11.48 -5.96 14.66
N TYR A 74 -12.50 -5.22 14.23
CA TYR A 74 -13.38 -5.60 13.13
C TYR A 74 -13.15 -4.66 11.96
N LEU A 75 -13.25 -5.16 10.73
CA LEU A 75 -13.23 -4.29 9.57
C LEU A 75 -14.52 -3.47 9.50
N ALA A 76 -14.38 -2.17 9.28
CA ALA A 76 -15.49 -1.24 9.12
C ALA A 76 -15.81 -1.12 7.62
N ILE A 77 -16.38 -2.19 7.07
CA ILE A 77 -16.87 -2.33 5.69
C ILE A 77 -18.29 -2.88 5.72
N ASP A 78 -19.14 -2.44 4.78
CA ASP A 78 -20.56 -2.81 4.73
C ASP A 78 -20.77 -4.31 4.42
N THR A 79 -19.80 -4.91 3.72
CA THR A 79 -19.79 -6.32 3.35
C THR A 79 -18.81 -7.11 4.22
N ALA A 80 -19.33 -7.70 5.30
CA ALA A 80 -18.82 -8.90 5.97
C ALA A 80 -17.35 -8.91 6.46
N HIS A 81 -17.18 -8.72 7.77
CA HIS A 81 -16.65 -9.78 8.64
C HIS A 81 -17.37 -9.72 9.99
N SER A 82 -18.12 -10.78 10.34
CA SER A 82 -18.72 -10.93 11.67
C SER A 82 -17.69 -11.33 12.73
N HIS A 83 -16.49 -11.73 12.30
CA HIS A 83 -15.45 -12.25 13.17
C HIS A 83 -14.38 -11.19 13.44
N PRO A 84 -13.91 -11.08 14.70
CA PRO A 84 -12.79 -10.23 15.03
C PRO A 84 -11.51 -10.74 14.37
N ILE A 85 -10.71 -9.81 13.87
CA ILE A 85 -9.37 -10.08 13.34
C ILE A 85 -8.37 -9.77 14.45
N GLU A 86 -7.41 -10.68 14.63
CA GLU A 86 -6.32 -10.50 15.56
C GLU A 86 -4.98 -10.52 14.85
N ARG A 87 -4.14 -9.53 15.15
CA ARG A 87 -2.79 -9.42 14.61
C ARG A 87 -1.79 -8.98 15.68
N PRO A 88 -0.52 -9.38 15.57
CA PRO A 88 0.55 -8.78 16.35
C PRO A 88 0.59 -7.27 16.17
N LEU A 89 0.78 -6.54 17.27
CA LEU A 89 0.92 -5.09 17.24
C LEU A 89 2.37 -4.75 16.88
N ALA A 90 2.60 -4.19 15.69
CA ALA A 90 3.93 -3.79 15.27
C ALA A 90 4.43 -2.58 16.08
N ARG A 91 3.59 -1.55 16.22
CA ARG A 91 3.85 -0.36 17.03
C ARG A 91 2.59 0.45 17.26
N VAL A 92 2.70 1.53 18.03
CA VAL A 92 1.66 2.56 18.15
C VAL A 92 2.16 3.83 17.48
N SER A 93 1.41 4.34 16.51
CA SER A 93 1.73 5.58 15.79
C SER A 93 0.99 6.76 16.41
N LYS A 94 1.66 7.91 16.56
CA LYS A 94 1.01 9.18 16.92
C LYS A 94 0.71 9.96 15.65
N ILE A 95 -0.56 10.06 15.28
CA ILE A 95 -0.98 10.79 14.08
C ILE A 95 -1.49 12.16 14.48
N LYS A 96 -0.92 13.23 13.89
CA LYS A 96 -1.37 14.60 14.12
C LYS A 96 -2.81 14.75 13.64
N ARG A 97 -3.70 15.25 14.51
CA ARG A 97 -5.11 15.47 14.17
C ARG A 97 -5.23 16.58 13.11
N ARG A 98 -6.19 16.43 12.19
CA ARG A 98 -6.63 17.52 11.29
C ARG A 98 -7.64 18.39 12.04
N ALA A 99 -7.75 19.67 11.68
CA ALA A 99 -8.77 20.56 12.22
C ALA A 99 -10.17 20.00 11.85
N GLY A 100 -10.87 19.40 12.82
CA GLY A 100 -12.16 18.74 12.63
C GLY A 100 -12.32 17.40 13.35
N ASP A 101 -11.22 16.75 13.77
CA ASP A 101 -11.21 15.42 14.39
C ASP A 101 -11.23 15.53 15.94
N TYR A 102 -12.08 16.40 16.50
CA TYR A 102 -12.06 16.76 17.93
C TYR A 102 -12.87 15.80 18.79
N ASP A 103 -12.18 14.91 19.49
CA ASP A 103 -12.69 14.24 20.68
C ASP A 103 -12.23 15.04 21.93
N PRO A 104 -13.15 15.55 22.77
CA PRO A 104 -12.83 16.35 23.97
C PRO A 104 -12.05 15.58 25.05
N ASP A 105 -12.04 14.25 25.02
CA ASP A 105 -11.48 13.41 26.09
C ASP A 105 -10.05 12.88 25.80
N GLU A 106 -9.46 13.23 24.65
CA GLU A 106 -8.09 12.81 24.27
C GLU A 106 -7.12 14.00 24.11
N ASP A 107 -5.82 13.74 24.29
CA ASP A 107 -4.73 14.73 24.13
C ASP A 107 -4.86 15.48 22.79
N LYS A 108 -4.98 16.81 22.88
CA LYS A 108 -5.56 17.69 21.83
C LYS A 108 -4.81 17.70 20.50
N ASN A 109 -3.62 17.09 20.42
CA ASN A 109 -2.72 17.19 19.28
C ASN A 109 -2.59 15.89 18.46
N TYR A 110 -2.78 14.72 19.06
CA TYR A 110 -2.43 13.45 18.43
C TYR A 110 -3.41 12.32 18.76
N THR A 111 -3.75 11.52 17.75
CA THR A 111 -4.47 10.25 17.94
C THR A 111 -3.50 9.08 17.88
N ALA A 112 -3.50 8.26 18.92
CA ALA A 112 -2.69 7.04 18.98
C ALA A 112 -3.37 5.92 18.16
N ARG A 113 -2.71 5.46 17.10
CA ARG A 113 -3.23 4.43 16.19
C ARG A 113 -2.39 3.16 16.28
N PRO A 114 -2.98 2.00 16.58
CA PRO A 114 -2.30 0.71 16.45
C PRO A 114 -1.85 0.48 15.01
N VAL A 115 -0.63 -0.03 14.84
CA VAL A 115 -0.06 -0.37 13.53
C VAL A 115 0.13 -1.87 13.45
N ILE A 116 -0.31 -2.46 12.34
CA ILE A 116 -0.11 -3.87 12.02
C ILE A 116 0.67 -3.99 10.70
N ALA A 117 1.40 -5.09 10.52
CA ALA A 117 1.89 -5.49 9.22
C ALA A 117 0.80 -6.28 8.49
N LEU A 118 0.61 -5.99 7.20
CA LEU A 118 -0.37 -6.65 6.36
C LEU A 118 0.18 -6.81 4.95
N ASP A 119 -0.01 -8.00 4.39
CA ASP A 119 0.31 -8.28 3.00
C ASP A 119 -0.83 -7.82 2.11
N ILE A 120 -0.52 -6.96 1.16
CA ILE A 120 -1.49 -6.36 0.25
C ILE A 120 -1.17 -6.84 -1.16
N CYS A 121 -2.16 -7.45 -1.79
CA CYS A 121 -2.12 -7.83 -3.19
C CYS A 121 -2.89 -6.82 -4.04
N MET A 122 -2.25 -6.23 -5.03
CA MET A 122 -2.83 -5.26 -5.96
C MET A 122 -2.40 -5.60 -7.38
N GLY A 123 -3.35 -5.94 -8.26
CA GLY A 123 -3.04 -6.61 -9.53
C GLY A 123 -2.21 -7.87 -9.26
N THR A 124 -1.01 -7.97 -9.83
CA THR A 124 -0.09 -9.10 -9.62
C THR A 124 0.96 -8.86 -8.53
N ALA A 125 1.01 -7.65 -7.94
CA ALA A 125 2.03 -7.28 -6.96
C ALA A 125 1.57 -7.59 -5.53
N LEU A 126 2.32 -8.44 -4.82
CA LEU A 126 2.15 -8.70 -3.40
C LEU A 126 3.24 -7.98 -2.60
N ARG A 127 2.85 -7.15 -1.62
CA ARG A 127 3.79 -6.44 -0.75
C ARG A 127 3.32 -6.41 0.70
N SER A 128 4.26 -6.68 1.61
CA SER A 128 4.06 -6.46 3.03
C SER A 128 4.23 -4.99 3.40
N ILE A 129 3.21 -4.39 4.01
CA ILE A 129 3.21 -2.97 4.41
C ILE A 129 2.73 -2.77 5.85
N GLU A 130 3.11 -1.65 6.45
CA GLU A 130 2.53 -1.20 7.73
C GLU A 130 1.23 -0.42 7.50
N VAL A 131 0.20 -0.73 8.28
CA VAL A 131 -1.11 -0.10 8.17
C VAL A 131 -1.60 0.37 9.54
N ASN A 132 -2.00 1.65 9.64
CA ASN A 132 -2.64 2.16 10.84
C ASN A 132 -4.11 1.71 10.89
N LEU A 133 -4.54 1.20 12.03
CA LEU A 133 -5.95 0.92 12.30
C LEU A 133 -6.64 2.18 12.83
N THR A 134 -7.77 2.55 12.22
CA THR A 134 -8.56 3.74 12.59
C THR A 134 -9.98 3.57 12.12
N ASP A 135 -10.94 4.18 12.80
CA ASP A 135 -12.28 4.29 12.24
C ASP A 135 -12.24 5.29 11.08
N ARG A 136 -12.67 4.85 9.90
CA ARG A 136 -12.84 5.66 8.70
C ARG A 136 -14.18 5.33 8.03
N SER A 137 -15.17 4.89 8.80
CA SER A 137 -16.53 4.56 8.31
C SER A 137 -17.20 5.69 7.53
N ALA A 138 -16.86 6.95 7.82
CA ALA A 138 -17.33 8.11 7.07
C ALA A 138 -16.68 8.30 5.68
N PHE A 139 -15.68 7.49 5.31
CA PHE A 139 -14.96 7.58 4.05
C PHE A 139 -15.34 6.45 3.09
N GLN A 140 -15.36 6.75 1.78
CA GLN A 140 -15.75 5.80 0.75
C GLN A 140 -14.78 4.61 0.57
N TYR A 141 -13.49 4.79 0.87
CA TYR A 141 -12.46 3.77 0.65
C TYR A 141 -11.95 3.26 2.01
N PRO A 142 -12.17 1.97 2.34
CA PRO A 142 -11.75 1.42 3.62
C PRO A 142 -10.23 1.28 3.74
N LEU A 143 -9.52 1.16 2.63
CA LEU A 143 -8.05 1.14 2.60
C LEU A 143 -7.52 2.41 1.94
N LEU A 144 -6.53 3.02 2.59
CA LEU A 144 -5.73 4.11 2.03
C LEU A 144 -4.27 3.65 1.96
N ILE A 145 -3.67 3.74 0.79
CA ILE A 145 -2.26 3.39 0.53
C ILE A 145 -1.46 4.69 0.45
N GLY A 146 -0.62 4.94 1.45
CA GLY A 146 0.26 6.11 1.52
C GLY A 146 1.56 5.93 0.73
N SER A 147 2.35 6.99 0.61
CA SER A 147 3.59 7.05 -0.16
C SER A 147 4.65 6.03 0.26
N GLU A 148 4.77 5.65 1.54
CA GLU A 148 5.69 4.59 1.96
C GLU A 148 5.30 3.21 1.40
N ALA A 149 4.00 2.93 1.31
CA ALA A 149 3.51 1.73 0.67
C ALA A 149 3.66 1.81 -0.86
N LEU A 150 3.31 2.95 -1.47
CA LEU A 150 3.47 3.17 -2.93
C LEU A 150 4.90 2.94 -3.42
N LYS A 151 5.91 3.34 -2.64
CA LYS A 151 7.32 3.06 -2.93
C LYS A 151 7.60 1.56 -3.02
N ARG A 152 7.01 0.74 -2.13
CA ARG A 152 7.17 -0.73 -2.13
C ARG A 152 6.50 -1.40 -3.33
N PHE A 153 5.47 -0.77 -3.88
CA PHE A 153 4.77 -1.23 -5.08
C PHE A 153 5.40 -0.71 -6.38
N ASP A 154 6.50 0.06 -6.30
CA ASP A 154 7.10 0.75 -7.45
C ASP A 154 6.06 1.52 -8.28
N ALA A 155 5.12 2.16 -7.57
CA ALA A 155 3.90 2.71 -8.16
C ALA A 155 4.12 4.11 -8.74
N LEU A 156 3.52 4.34 -9.91
CA LEU A 156 3.09 5.64 -10.41
C LEU A 156 1.57 5.71 -10.33
N VAL A 157 1.03 6.81 -9.82
CA VAL A 157 -0.42 6.99 -9.67
C VAL A 157 -0.91 7.93 -10.76
N ASP A 158 -1.72 7.42 -11.68
CA ASP A 158 -2.44 8.21 -12.66
C ASP A 158 -3.86 8.51 -12.16
N PRO A 159 -4.17 9.77 -11.78
CA PRO A 159 -5.48 10.11 -11.24
C PRO A 159 -6.61 10.06 -12.27
N SER A 160 -6.30 9.97 -13.58
CA SER A 160 -7.28 9.81 -14.64
C SER A 160 -7.83 8.37 -14.74
N LEU A 161 -7.13 7.40 -14.13
CA LEU A 161 -7.50 6.00 -14.14
C LEU A 161 -8.12 5.55 -12.81
N LYS A 162 -8.90 4.47 -12.88
CA LYS A 162 -9.40 3.72 -11.72
C LYS A 162 -9.34 2.23 -12.04
N TYR A 163 -8.93 1.43 -11.06
CA TYR A 163 -8.84 -0.02 -11.16
C TYR A 163 -7.96 -0.50 -12.32
N ALA A 164 -6.87 0.22 -12.59
CA ALA A 164 -6.01 -0.01 -13.74
C ALA A 164 -5.25 -1.34 -13.62
N ALA A 165 -4.94 -1.75 -12.38
CA ALA A 165 -4.31 -3.03 -12.11
C ALA A 165 -5.28 -4.23 -12.23
N GLY A 166 -6.57 -3.98 -12.36
CA GLY A 166 -7.61 -5.00 -12.39
C GLY A 166 -7.84 -5.66 -11.03
N LYS A 167 -8.43 -6.86 -11.04
CA LYS A 167 -8.65 -7.62 -9.80
C LYS A 167 -7.32 -8.18 -9.26
N PRO A 168 -7.17 -8.32 -7.92
CA PRO A 168 -6.00 -8.93 -7.32
C PRO A 168 -5.80 -10.37 -7.82
N ALA A 169 -4.61 -10.65 -8.35
CA ALA A 169 -4.22 -11.91 -9.00
C ALA A 169 -2.80 -12.35 -8.59
N CYS A 170 -2.34 -11.96 -7.41
CA CYS A 170 -1.03 -12.38 -6.91
C CYS A 170 -0.99 -13.90 -6.71
N ALA A 171 0.15 -14.51 -7.05
CA ALA A 171 0.43 -15.88 -6.66
C ALA A 171 0.34 -15.97 -5.13
N THR A 172 -0.41 -16.97 -4.65
CA THR A 172 -0.45 -17.30 -3.23
C THR A 172 0.82 -18.10 -2.96
N ASP A 173 1.96 -17.42 -2.88
CA ASP A 173 3.15 -18.08 -2.36
C ASP A 173 2.88 -18.32 -0.89
N ALA A 174 2.47 -19.55 -0.59
CA ALA A 174 2.40 -20.07 0.75
C ALA A 174 3.81 -19.91 1.34
N HIS A 175 3.99 -18.87 2.17
CA HIS A 175 5.11 -18.81 3.09
C HIS A 175 4.97 -19.98 4.06
N THR A 176 5.39 -21.16 3.62
CA THR A 176 5.89 -22.22 4.49
C THR A 176 7.23 -21.69 4.98
N ALA A 177 7.21 -21.13 6.18
CA ALA A 177 8.43 -20.93 6.93
C ALA A 177 9.01 -22.32 7.24
N GLU A 178 10.18 -22.59 6.69
CA GLU A 178 11.12 -23.59 7.20
C GLU A 178 12.03 -22.94 8.25
#